data_AF-A0A8E2EAY3-F1
#
_entry.id   AF-A0A8E2EAY3-F1
#
_cell.length_a   1.000
_cell.length_b   1.000
_cell.length_c   1.000
_cell.angle_alpha   90.00
_cell.angle_beta   90.00
_cell.angle_gamma   90.00
#
_symmetry.space_group_name_H-M   'P 1'
#
loop_
_entity.id
_entity.type
_entity.pdbx_description
1 polymer ?
#
loop_
_entity_poly.entity_id
_entity_poly.type
_entity_poly.pdbx_seq_one_letter_code
_entity_poly.pdbx_strand_id
1 'polypeptide(L)'
;MNFAILSPATVFSLIILLLYLYCLQHRRQSLTPQIMIPQNNTPWPHVDFPRTKKTVHSEDGQNQPNQGYCLALNRRLTSKQINSLLATGEIPVFLHGPLMFPWVIGRVLRCLDSPGITQRMTSAVLHSHIQYQIQHTYHPALLPSESMGNVVNGMVILGLRREEVAEIDDYVGLDLHYKEVEEAEITLLDGKKRQLAVVVHIWTGAKSLLLTGTSY
;
A
#
# COMPACT_ATOMS: atom_id res chain seq x y z
N MET A 1 58.00 2.25 -11.96
CA MET A 1 56.69 1.84 -11.43
C MET A 1 55.65 2.18 -12.50
N ASN A 2 55.10 1.18 -13.18
CA ASN A 2 54.11 1.38 -14.24
C ASN A 2 52.71 1.42 -13.63
N PHE A 3 52.07 2.59 -13.65
CA PHE A 3 50.65 2.72 -13.33
C PHE A 3 49.83 2.33 -14.57
N ALA A 4 49.14 1.20 -14.51
CA ALA A 4 48.18 0.83 -15.55
C ALA A 4 47.00 1.81 -15.48
N ILE A 5 46.78 2.57 -16.57
CA ILE A 5 45.65 3.48 -16.71
C ILE A 5 44.40 2.63 -16.99
N LEU A 6 43.55 2.47 -15.98
CA LEU A 6 42.26 1.79 -16.09
C LEU A 6 41.34 2.57 -17.03
N SER A 7 40.61 1.87 -17.90
CA SER A 7 39.68 2.52 -18.83
C SER A 7 38.48 3.10 -18.08
N PRO A 8 37.87 4.20 -18.56
CA PRO A 8 36.73 4.84 -17.89
C PRO A 8 35.56 3.88 -17.60
N ALA A 9 35.34 2.89 -18.47
CA ALA A 9 34.30 1.89 -18.30
C ALA A 9 34.54 0.97 -17.09
N THR A 10 35.81 0.60 -16.82
CA THR A 10 36.16 -0.23 -15.66
C THR A 10 36.00 0.53 -14.35
N VAL A 11 36.30 1.83 -14.34
CA VAL A 11 36.08 2.70 -13.17
C VAL A 11 34.59 2.82 -12.86
N PHE A 12 33.75 2.99 -13.88
CA PHE A 12 32.30 3.09 -13.69
C PHE A 12 31.67 1.80 -13.16
N SER A 13 32.07 0.64 -13.68
CA SER A 13 31.64 -0.67 -13.16
C SER A 13 32.06 -0.89 -11.70
N LEU A 14 33.28 -0.47 -11.33
CA LEU A 14 33.76 -0.55 -9.95
C LEU A 14 32.97 0.35 -9.01
N ILE A 15 32.60 1.55 -9.45
CA ILE A 15 31.77 2.47 -8.65
C ILE A 15 30.37 1.87 -8.41
N ILE A 16 29.73 1.30 -9.43
CA ILE A 16 28.42 0.64 -9.27
C ILE A 16 28.53 -0.55 -8.32
N LEU A 17 29.56 -1.38 -8.46
CA LEU A 17 29.78 -2.52 -7.58
C LEU A 17 30.02 -2.08 -6.12
N LEU A 18 30.80 -1.02 -5.91
CA LEU A 18 31.05 -0.47 -4.59
C LEU A 18 29.79 0.14 -3.97
N LEU A 19 28.95 0.83 -4.74
CA LEU A 19 27.65 1.33 -4.27
C LEU A 19 26.69 0.18 -3.92
N TYR A 20 26.66 -0.87 -4.73
CA TYR A 20 25.85 -2.07 -4.46
C TYR A 20 26.30 -2.78 -3.18
N LEU A 21 27.61 -2.96 -2.98
CA LEU A 21 28.17 -3.54 -1.77
C LEU A 21 27.96 -2.64 -0.55
N TYR A 22 28.06 -1.32 -0.70
CA TYR A 22 27.76 -0.35 0.35
C TYR A 22 26.29 -0.44 0.79
N CYS A 23 25.35 -0.50 -0.17
CA CYS A 23 23.93 -0.70 0.12
C CYS A 23 23.67 -2.03 0.84
N LEU A 24 24.32 -3.12 0.43
CA LEU A 24 24.19 -4.42 1.08
C LEU A 24 24.77 -4.44 2.50
N GLN A 25 25.88 -3.74 2.73
CA GLN A 25 26.53 -3.68 4.05
C GLN A 25 25.74 -2.81 5.03
N HIS A 26 25.16 -1.71 4.56
CA HIS A 26 24.24 -0.89 5.36
C HIS A 26 22.96 -1.68 5.72
N ARG A 27 22.49 -2.59 4.85
CA ARG A 27 21.35 -3.49 5.11
C ARG A 27 21.64 -4.52 6.22
N ARG A 28 22.90 -4.86 6.49
CA ARG A 28 23.27 -5.81 7.56
C ARG A 28 23.42 -5.17 8.94
N GLN A 29 23.71 -3.87 9.02
CA GLN A 29 23.92 -3.18 10.31
C GLN A 29 22.62 -2.71 10.99
N SER A 30 21.48 -2.69 10.28
CA SER A 30 20.18 -2.33 10.85
C SER A 30 19.44 -3.51 11.52
N LEU A 31 20.04 -4.68 11.63
CA LEU A 31 19.46 -5.89 12.25
C LEU A 31 20.10 -6.17 13.62
N THR A 32 19.91 -5.25 14.57
CA THR A 32 19.84 -5.63 15.99
C THR A 32 18.64 -4.92 16.62
N PRO A 33 17.45 -5.54 16.64
CA PRO A 33 16.38 -5.04 17.47
C PRO A 33 16.78 -5.27 18.93
N GLN A 34 17.18 -4.21 19.61
CA GLN A 34 17.05 -4.14 21.07
C GLN A 34 15.55 -4.29 21.36
N ILE A 35 15.16 -5.49 21.80
CA ILE A 35 13.81 -5.77 22.30
C ILE A 35 13.67 -4.97 23.60
N MET A 36 13.18 -3.74 23.50
CA MET A 36 12.48 -3.10 24.60
C MET A 36 11.00 -3.36 24.38
N ILE A 37 10.42 -4.22 25.20
CA ILE A 37 8.98 -4.38 25.32
C ILE A 37 8.51 -3.20 26.18
N PRO A 38 7.80 -2.19 25.65
CA PRO A 38 7.12 -1.25 26.51
C PRO A 38 5.91 -1.98 27.12
N GLN A 39 5.98 -2.25 28.42
CA GLN A 39 4.79 -2.58 29.20
C GLN A 39 3.95 -1.33 29.37
N ASN A 40 3.18 -0.95 28.34
CA ASN A 40 2.12 0.03 28.49
C ASN A 40 0.78 -0.66 28.24
N ASN A 41 0.17 -1.12 29.33
CA ASN A 41 -1.16 -1.74 29.36
C ASN A 41 -2.26 -0.68 29.25
N THR A 42 -2.15 0.28 28.34
CA THR A 42 -3.25 1.19 28.02
C THR A 42 -4.15 0.51 26.99
N PRO A 43 -5.41 0.19 27.34
CA PRO A 43 -6.39 -0.26 26.36
C PRO A 43 -6.55 0.83 25.30
N TRP A 44 -6.53 0.44 24.02
CA TRP A 44 -6.93 1.31 22.93
C TRP A 44 -8.31 1.92 23.25
N PRO A 45 -8.56 3.21 22.95
CA PRO A 45 -9.86 3.80 23.17
C PRO A 45 -10.90 2.97 22.41
N HIS A 46 -11.85 2.41 23.16
CA HIS A 46 -13.02 1.76 22.63
C HIS A 46 -13.70 2.73 21.66
N VAL A 47 -13.58 2.47 20.37
CA VAL A 47 -14.42 3.14 19.37
C VAL A 47 -15.80 2.54 19.52
N ASP A 48 -16.60 3.13 20.42
CA ASP A 48 -18.00 2.77 20.58
C ASP A 48 -18.72 3.05 19.26
N PHE A 49 -19.14 1.98 18.58
CA PHE A 49 -20.07 2.08 17.47
C PHE A 49 -21.46 2.34 18.06
N PRO A 50 -22.06 3.54 17.89
CA PRO A 50 -23.40 3.79 18.39
C PRO A 50 -24.38 2.87 17.65
N ARG A 51 -24.91 1.89 18.38
CA ARG A 51 -25.96 0.98 17.90
C ARG A 51 -27.31 1.68 18.04
N THR A 52 -27.57 2.69 17.22
CA THR A 52 -28.90 3.33 17.19
C THR A 52 -29.86 2.49 16.37
N LYS A 53 -30.74 1.75 17.06
CA LYS A 53 -32.06 1.41 16.52
C LYS A 53 -32.81 2.73 16.30
N LYS A 54 -32.88 3.21 15.06
CA LYS A 54 -33.80 4.31 14.70
C LYS A 54 -34.70 3.87 13.56
N THR A 55 -35.97 3.98 13.88
CA THR A 55 -37.17 3.84 13.06
C THR A 55 -37.00 4.54 11.72
N VAL A 56 -37.40 3.83 10.66
CA VAL A 56 -37.48 4.31 9.29
C VAL A 56 -38.46 5.49 9.23
N HIS A 57 -37.94 6.70 9.07
CA HIS A 57 -38.60 7.77 8.36
C HIS A 57 -37.58 8.45 7.44
N SER A 58 -38.07 8.74 6.25
CA SER A 58 -37.41 9.06 5.00
C SER A 58 -36.71 10.43 4.97
N GLU A 59 -35.83 10.56 3.96
CA GLU A 59 -35.22 11.79 3.40
C GLU A 59 -33.88 12.23 4.01
N ASP A 60 -32.78 11.69 3.46
CA ASP A 60 -31.65 12.47 2.92
C ASP A 60 -30.63 11.52 2.24
N GLY A 61 -30.09 11.94 1.09
CA GLY A 61 -29.36 11.13 0.12
C GLY A 61 -28.03 10.54 0.60
N GLN A 62 -28.09 9.45 1.37
CA GLN A 62 -26.90 8.66 1.74
C GLN A 62 -26.47 7.78 0.56
N ASN A 63 -25.41 8.19 -0.14
CA ASN A 63 -24.65 7.31 -1.02
C ASN A 63 -24.30 6.03 -0.24
N GLN A 64 -24.85 4.90 -0.65
CA GLN A 64 -24.57 3.62 -0.01
C GLN A 64 -23.05 3.36 -0.03
N PRO A 65 -22.44 2.87 1.07
CA PRO A 65 -20.99 2.63 1.13
C PRO A 65 -20.48 1.69 0.02
N ASN A 66 -21.38 0.85 -0.51
CA ASN A 66 -21.10 -0.07 -1.62
C ASN A 66 -21.02 0.64 -2.98
N GLN A 67 -21.72 1.76 -3.17
CA GLN A 67 -21.76 2.45 -4.46
C GLN A 67 -20.39 3.07 -4.80
N GLY A 68 -19.74 3.71 -3.83
CA GLY A 68 -18.40 4.27 -4.01
C GLY A 68 -17.37 3.19 -4.36
N TYR A 69 -17.41 2.04 -3.66
CA TYR A 69 -16.53 0.92 -3.95
C TYR A 69 -16.77 0.35 -5.36
N CYS A 70 -18.02 0.11 -5.76
CA CYS A 70 -18.34 -0.35 -7.11
C CYS A 70 -17.89 0.65 -8.19
N LEU A 71 -18.04 1.95 -7.94
CA LEU A 71 -17.54 2.99 -8.86
C LEU A 71 -16.03 2.95 -8.97
N ALA A 72 -15.31 2.87 -7.84
CA ALA A 72 -13.85 2.78 -7.83
C ALA A 72 -13.35 1.52 -8.54
N LEU A 73 -13.97 0.37 -8.26
CA LEU A 73 -13.60 -0.93 -8.81
C LEU A 73 -13.77 -0.99 -10.33
N ASN A 74 -14.85 -0.40 -10.85
CA ASN A 74 -15.15 -0.37 -12.28
C ASN A 74 -14.49 0.81 -13.01
N ARG A 75 -13.90 1.75 -12.27
CA ARG A 75 -13.21 2.88 -12.86
C ARG A 75 -12.00 2.40 -13.63
N ARG A 76 -11.88 2.90 -14.85
CA ARG A 76 -10.72 2.71 -15.72
C ARG A 76 -10.23 4.07 -16.14
N LEU A 77 -8.92 4.29 -16.02
CA LEU A 77 -8.29 5.56 -16.32
C LEU A 77 -7.69 5.54 -17.73
N THR A 78 -7.69 6.69 -18.39
CA THR A 78 -6.87 6.89 -19.59
C THR A 78 -5.40 7.11 -19.20
N SER A 79 -4.48 6.82 -20.11
CA SER A 79 -3.05 7.10 -19.90
C SER A 79 -2.77 8.56 -19.55
N LYS A 80 -3.52 9.50 -20.16
CA LYS A 80 -3.42 10.93 -19.88
C LYS A 80 -3.80 11.27 -18.44
N GLN A 81 -4.91 10.71 -17.94
CA GLN A 81 -5.34 10.92 -16.56
C GLN A 81 -4.35 10.35 -15.55
N ILE A 82 -3.83 9.14 -15.79
CA ILE A 82 -2.78 8.56 -14.94
C ILE A 82 -1.57 9.47 -14.91
N ASN A 83 -1.05 9.87 -16.07
CA ASN A 83 0.14 10.73 -16.12
C ASN A 83 -0.09 12.09 -15.43
N SER A 84 -1.30 12.65 -15.54
CA SER A 84 -1.67 13.88 -14.83
C SER A 84 -1.67 13.70 -13.31
N LEU A 85 -2.17 12.56 -12.80
CA LEU A 85 -2.21 12.26 -11.37
C LEU A 85 -0.81 11.94 -10.82
N LEU A 86 0.04 11.28 -11.62
CA LEU A 86 1.44 11.00 -11.27
C LEU A 86 2.30 12.26 -11.26
N ALA A 87 2.04 13.21 -12.15
CA ALA A 87 2.82 14.45 -12.23
C ALA A 87 2.54 15.42 -11.05
N THR A 88 1.41 15.24 -10.35
CA THR A 88 0.93 16.17 -9.32
C THR A 88 0.91 15.59 -7.92
N GLY A 89 1.17 14.29 -7.77
CA GLY A 89 1.14 13.60 -6.49
C GLY A 89 2.43 12.83 -6.19
N GLU A 90 2.47 12.27 -4.99
CA GLU A 90 3.47 11.29 -4.58
C GLU A 90 3.27 9.95 -5.32
N ILE A 91 4.20 9.02 -5.12
CA ILE A 91 4.10 7.65 -5.67
C ILE A 91 2.75 7.06 -5.25
N PRO A 92 1.95 6.49 -6.19
CA PRO A 92 0.67 5.89 -5.86
C PRO A 92 0.82 4.78 -4.81
N VAL A 93 -0.22 4.58 -4.01
CA VAL A 93 -0.22 3.53 -2.98
C VAL A 93 -1.13 2.39 -3.41
N PHE A 94 -0.64 1.16 -3.29
CA PHE A 94 -1.44 -0.04 -3.43
C PHE A 94 -2.18 -0.32 -2.12
N LEU A 95 -3.51 -0.32 -2.20
CA LEU A 95 -4.41 -0.56 -1.10
C LEU A 95 -4.94 -1.99 -1.19
N HIS A 96 -4.90 -2.69 -0.07
CA HIS A 96 -5.46 -4.02 0.09
C HIS A 96 -6.32 -4.08 1.37
N GLY A 97 -7.13 -5.12 1.51
CA GLY A 97 -8.01 -5.26 2.68
C GLY A 97 -9.02 -4.12 2.84
N PRO A 98 -9.29 -3.67 4.09
CA PRO A 98 -10.24 -2.59 4.35
C PRO A 98 -9.90 -1.25 3.67
N LEU A 99 -8.63 -0.98 3.37
CA LEU A 99 -8.24 0.28 2.72
C LEU A 99 -8.71 0.37 1.26
N MET A 100 -9.12 -0.74 0.64
CA MET A 100 -9.68 -0.74 -0.72
C MET A 100 -11.03 -0.01 -0.80
N PHE A 101 -11.71 0.21 0.32
CA PHE A 101 -13.01 0.85 0.35
C PHE A 101 -12.87 2.38 0.42
N PRO A 102 -13.44 3.15 -0.53
CA PRO A 102 -13.31 4.61 -0.56
C PRO A 102 -13.72 5.32 0.73
N TRP A 103 -14.73 4.79 1.44
CA TRP A 103 -15.19 5.36 2.70
C TRP A 103 -14.22 5.10 3.87
N VAL A 104 -13.47 3.99 3.84
CA VAL A 104 -12.44 3.68 4.86
C VAL A 104 -11.24 4.59 4.63
N ILE A 105 -10.70 4.59 3.40
CA ILE A 105 -9.55 5.44 3.08
C ILE A 105 -9.90 6.93 3.24
N GLY A 106 -11.14 7.35 2.98
CA GLY A 106 -11.56 8.73 3.28
C GLY A 106 -11.53 9.11 4.74
N ARG A 107 -11.84 8.17 5.64
CA ARG A 107 -11.66 8.39 7.08
C ARG A 107 -10.19 8.48 7.46
N VAL A 108 -9.34 7.63 6.88
CA VAL A 108 -7.88 7.67 7.09
C VAL A 108 -7.31 9.01 6.63
N LEU A 109 -7.66 9.45 5.42
CA LEU A 109 -7.21 10.71 4.85
C LEU A 109 -7.89 11.95 5.45
N ARG A 110 -8.76 11.78 6.45
CA ARG A 110 -9.61 12.83 7.05
C ARG A 110 -10.34 13.68 6.00
N CYS A 111 -10.72 13.05 4.89
CA CYS A 111 -11.37 13.68 3.75
C CYS A 111 -12.81 13.19 3.64
N LEU A 112 -13.75 14.13 3.79
CA LEU A 112 -15.19 13.84 3.70
C LEU A 112 -15.69 13.71 2.25
N ASP A 113 -14.87 14.10 1.26
CA ASP A 113 -15.20 14.01 -0.16
C ASP A 113 -14.92 12.62 -0.74
N SER A 114 -15.80 11.67 -0.43
CA SER A 114 -15.80 10.31 -0.98
C SER A 114 -15.79 10.26 -2.53
N PRO A 115 -16.54 11.13 -3.25
CA PRO A 115 -16.41 11.26 -4.71
C PRO A 115 -14.99 11.59 -5.18
N GLY A 116 -14.31 12.56 -4.56
CA GLY A 116 -12.93 12.93 -4.90
C GLY A 116 -11.93 11.78 -4.70
N ILE A 117 -12.14 10.96 -3.67
CA ILE A 117 -11.32 9.77 -3.41
C ILE A 117 -11.57 8.69 -4.45
N THR A 118 -12.84 8.41 -4.76
CA THR A 118 -13.24 7.44 -5.79
C THR A 118 -12.63 7.82 -7.15
N GLN A 119 -12.56 9.12 -7.45
CA GLN A 119 -11.89 9.67 -8.64
C GLN A 119 -10.35 9.64 -8.60
N ARG A 120 -9.74 9.09 -7.55
CA ARG A 120 -8.29 8.84 -7.50
C ARG A 120 -7.96 7.36 -7.46
N MET A 121 -8.98 6.50 -7.35
CA MET A 121 -8.82 5.06 -7.24
C MET A 121 -9.06 4.34 -8.57
N THR A 122 -8.38 3.21 -8.76
CA THR A 122 -8.60 2.24 -9.84
C THR A 122 -8.27 0.83 -9.36
N SER A 123 -8.94 -0.18 -9.90
CA SER A 123 -8.60 -1.59 -9.61
C SER A 123 -7.20 -1.92 -10.13
N ALA A 124 -6.48 -2.73 -9.37
CA ALA A 124 -5.13 -3.17 -9.66
C ALA A 124 -4.89 -4.61 -9.20
N VAL A 125 -3.90 -5.27 -9.79
CA VAL A 125 -3.41 -6.59 -9.41
C VAL A 125 -1.94 -6.47 -9.05
N LEU A 126 -1.59 -6.92 -7.84
CA LEU A 126 -0.22 -7.04 -7.39
C LEU A 126 0.24 -8.49 -7.54
N HIS A 127 1.31 -8.72 -8.30
CA HIS A 127 1.85 -10.04 -8.55
C HIS A 127 2.89 -10.44 -7.51
N SER A 128 3.14 -11.74 -7.36
CA SER A 128 4.17 -12.29 -6.46
C SER A 128 3.99 -11.88 -5.00
N HIS A 129 2.75 -11.73 -4.57
CA HIS A 129 2.39 -11.39 -3.20
C HIS A 129 1.26 -12.29 -2.70
N ILE A 130 1.19 -12.50 -1.39
CA ILE A 130 0.10 -13.21 -0.72
C ILE A 130 -0.43 -12.34 0.41
N GLN A 131 -1.76 -12.23 0.49
CA GLN A 131 -2.42 -11.62 1.63
C GLN A 131 -2.71 -12.68 2.70
N TYR A 132 -2.31 -12.39 3.93
CA TYR A 132 -2.58 -13.17 5.13
C TYR A 132 -3.51 -12.40 6.05
N GLN A 133 -4.15 -13.10 6.99
CA GLN A 133 -4.83 -12.47 8.11
C GLN A 133 -3.92 -12.53 9.33
N ILE A 134 -3.76 -11.41 10.04
CA ILE A 134 -3.01 -11.39 11.29
C ILE A 134 -3.87 -12.01 12.41
N GLN A 135 -3.26 -12.79 13.29
CA GLN A 135 -3.90 -13.38 14.45
C GLN A 135 -4.31 -12.29 15.43
N HIS A 136 -5.49 -12.43 16.03
CA HIS A 136 -6.03 -11.50 17.04
C HIS A 136 -6.31 -10.07 16.56
N THR A 137 -5.93 -9.73 15.33
CA THR A 137 -6.27 -8.46 14.69
C THR A 137 -6.81 -8.80 13.30
N TYR A 138 -8.06 -8.49 12.99
CA TYR A 138 -8.66 -8.76 11.66
C TYR A 138 -8.06 -7.89 10.52
N HIS A 139 -6.82 -7.42 10.70
CA HIS A 139 -6.05 -6.68 9.74
C HIS A 139 -5.33 -7.65 8.78
N PRO A 140 -5.39 -7.39 7.47
CA PRO A 140 -4.63 -8.16 6.52
C PRO A 140 -3.16 -7.75 6.54
N ALA A 141 -2.28 -8.72 6.42
CA ALA A 141 -0.85 -8.55 6.17
C ALA A 141 -0.55 -8.94 4.74
N LEU A 142 0.41 -8.25 4.13
CA LEU A 142 0.89 -8.55 2.79
C LEU A 142 2.35 -8.99 2.87
N LEU A 143 2.70 -10.09 2.21
CA LEU A 143 4.08 -10.56 2.11
C LEU A 143 4.44 -10.93 0.66
N PRO A 144 5.70 -10.75 0.26
CA PRO A 144 6.23 -11.28 -0.98
C PRO A 144 6.12 -12.81 -1.02
N SER A 145 5.92 -13.32 -2.23
CA SER A 145 5.83 -14.74 -2.55
C SER A 145 6.82 -15.09 -3.63
N GLU A 146 7.48 -16.24 -3.49
CA GLU A 146 8.39 -16.78 -4.51
C GLU A 146 7.64 -17.30 -5.75
N SER A 147 6.34 -17.59 -5.61
CA SER A 147 5.50 -18.00 -6.73
C SER A 147 4.91 -16.80 -7.46
N MET A 148 5.20 -16.70 -8.75
CA MET A 148 4.62 -15.73 -9.69
C MET A 148 3.10 -15.92 -9.90
N GLY A 149 2.55 -17.09 -9.53
CA GLY A 149 1.13 -17.36 -9.65
C GLY A 149 0.28 -16.74 -8.55
N ASN A 150 0.92 -16.29 -7.46
CA ASN A 150 0.22 -15.64 -6.36
C ASN A 150 -0.03 -14.18 -6.70
N VAL A 151 -1.30 -13.78 -6.64
CA VAL A 151 -1.74 -12.43 -6.95
C VAL A 151 -2.64 -11.91 -5.84
N VAL A 152 -2.56 -10.60 -5.60
CA VAL A 152 -3.42 -9.89 -4.67
C VAL A 152 -4.20 -8.85 -5.46
N ASN A 153 -5.53 -9.01 -5.45
CA ASN A 153 -6.43 -8.01 -6.03
C ASN A 153 -6.58 -6.85 -5.05
N GLY A 154 -6.39 -5.64 -5.56
CA GLY A 154 -6.41 -4.44 -4.77
C GLY A 154 -6.92 -3.22 -5.53
N MET A 155 -6.66 -2.08 -4.94
CA MET A 155 -6.94 -0.77 -5.52
C MET A 155 -5.66 0.05 -5.49
N VAL A 156 -5.38 0.82 -6.53
CA VAL A 156 -4.34 1.85 -6.47
C VAL A 156 -5.00 3.19 -6.30
N ILE A 157 -4.50 3.99 -5.36
CA ILE A 157 -4.86 5.40 -5.21
C ILE A 157 -3.73 6.28 -5.74
N LEU A 158 -4.06 7.17 -6.68
CA LEU A 158 -3.12 8.06 -7.36
C LEU A 158 -3.33 9.51 -6.93
N GLY A 159 -2.35 10.38 -7.19
CA GLY A 159 -2.49 11.83 -6.92
C GLY A 159 -2.68 12.12 -5.43
N LEU A 160 -1.99 11.35 -4.58
CA LEU A 160 -1.93 11.62 -3.15
C LEU A 160 -0.94 12.76 -2.89
N ARG A 161 -1.29 13.64 -1.96
CA ARG A 161 -0.36 14.61 -1.39
C ARG A 161 0.52 13.94 -0.34
N ARG A 162 1.63 14.57 0.01
CA ARG A 162 2.57 14.07 1.02
C ARG A 162 1.90 13.82 2.37
N GLU A 163 1.02 14.72 2.79
CA GLU A 163 0.31 14.60 4.06
C GLU A 163 -0.66 13.42 4.03
N GLU A 164 -1.29 13.15 2.87
CA GLU A 164 -2.19 12.01 2.70
C GLU A 164 -1.43 10.68 2.74
N VAL A 165 -0.21 10.61 2.18
CA VAL A 165 0.66 9.43 2.31
C VAL A 165 1.02 9.19 3.78
N ALA A 166 1.38 10.25 4.51
CA ALA A 166 1.72 10.14 5.93
C ALA A 166 0.54 9.61 6.77
N GLU A 167 -0.69 10.08 6.52
CA GLU A 167 -1.88 9.57 7.23
C GLU A 167 -2.15 8.08 6.92
N ILE A 168 -1.85 7.60 5.71
CA ILE A 168 -1.91 6.17 5.38
C ILE A 168 -0.85 5.40 6.17
N ASP A 169 0.37 5.92 6.23
CA ASP A 169 1.47 5.28 6.95
C ASP A 169 1.19 5.14 8.44
N ASP A 170 0.68 6.21 9.05
CA ASP A 170 0.30 6.25 10.46
C ASP A 170 -0.83 5.25 10.75
N TYR A 171 -1.81 5.14 9.84
CA TYR A 171 -2.89 4.16 9.97
C TYR A 171 -2.40 2.71 9.85
N VAL A 172 -1.51 2.42 8.89
CA VAL A 172 -0.98 1.07 8.68
C VAL A 172 -0.06 0.66 9.84
N GLY A 173 0.63 1.61 10.46
CA GLY A 173 1.56 1.35 11.55
C GLY A 173 2.88 0.80 11.03
N LEU A 174 3.82 1.70 10.74
CA LEU A 174 5.15 1.36 10.23
C LEU A 174 6.06 0.64 11.25
N ASP A 175 5.63 0.50 12.51
CA ASP A 175 6.36 -0.31 13.50
C ASP A 175 6.38 -1.80 13.12
N LEU A 176 5.35 -2.26 12.38
CA LEU A 176 5.18 -3.65 11.93
C LEU A 176 5.09 -3.77 10.41
N HIS A 177 5.34 -2.68 9.69
CA HIS A 177 5.32 -2.65 8.23
C HIS A 177 6.46 -1.81 7.68
N TYR A 178 7.08 -2.26 6.59
CA TYR A 178 7.96 -1.40 5.80
C TYR A 178 7.32 -1.06 4.46
N LYS A 179 7.84 -0.02 3.81
CA LYS A 179 7.40 0.37 2.48
C LYS A 179 8.32 -0.21 1.42
N GLU A 180 7.74 -0.79 0.40
CA GLU A 180 8.43 -1.25 -0.79
C GLU A 180 7.78 -0.65 -2.03
N VAL A 181 8.57 -0.42 -3.09
CA VAL A 181 8.03 0.01 -4.38
C VAL A 181 7.95 -1.21 -5.27
N GLU A 182 6.73 -1.53 -5.70
CA GLU A 182 6.41 -2.69 -6.51
C GLU A 182 5.68 -2.28 -7.79
N GLU A 183 5.57 -3.21 -8.74
CA GLU A 183 4.76 -3.02 -9.94
C GLU A 183 3.36 -3.62 -9.76
N ALA A 184 2.34 -2.78 -9.86
CA ALA A 184 0.95 -3.20 -9.91
C ALA A 184 0.38 -3.05 -11.33
N GLU A 185 -0.33 -4.08 -11.77
CA GLU A 185 -0.99 -4.10 -13.06
C GLU A 185 -2.36 -3.44 -12.95
N ILE A 186 -2.63 -2.44 -13.78
CA ILE A 186 -3.95 -1.81 -13.91
C ILE A 186 -4.50 -2.01 -15.32
N THR A 187 -5.83 -2.05 -15.43
CA THR A 187 -6.51 -2.01 -16.73
C THR A 187 -6.89 -0.57 -17.07
N LEU A 188 -6.49 -0.12 -18.25
CA LEU A 188 -6.82 1.20 -18.80
C LEU A 188 -8.21 1.21 -19.42
N LEU A 189 -8.72 2.41 -19.71
CA LEU A 189 -10.05 2.58 -20.33
C LEU A 189 -10.14 1.94 -21.73
N ASP A 190 -9.03 1.86 -22.47
CA ASP A 190 -8.96 1.18 -23.77
C ASP A 190 -8.80 -0.35 -23.65
N GLY A 191 -8.90 -0.90 -22.44
CA GLY A 191 -8.75 -2.32 -22.15
C GLY A 191 -7.31 -2.81 -22.06
N LYS A 192 -6.31 -1.97 -22.32
CA LYS A 192 -4.90 -2.36 -22.20
C LYS A 192 -4.47 -2.46 -20.76
N LYS A 193 -3.55 -3.39 -20.50
CA LYS A 193 -2.86 -3.50 -19.21
C LYS A 193 -1.68 -2.53 -19.17
N ARG A 194 -1.44 -1.92 -18.01
CA ARG A 194 -0.30 -1.04 -17.74
C ARG A 194 0.29 -1.39 -16.39
N GLN A 195 1.61 -1.54 -16.32
CA GLN A 195 2.32 -1.61 -15.05
C GLN A 195 2.54 -0.22 -14.47
N LEU A 196 2.34 -0.11 -13.16
CA LEU A 196 2.48 1.12 -12.41
C LEU A 196 3.35 0.87 -11.19
N ALA A 197 4.39 1.68 -11.00
CA ALA A 197 5.17 1.67 -9.76
C ALA A 197 4.31 2.23 -8.62
N VAL A 198 4.17 1.45 -7.55
CA VAL A 198 3.32 1.76 -6.40
C VAL A 198 4.04 1.45 -5.09
N VAL A 199 3.74 2.23 -4.05
CA VAL A 199 4.14 1.91 -2.69
C VAL A 199 3.23 0.83 -2.14
N VAL A 200 3.83 -0.17 -1.51
CA VAL A 200 3.17 -1.29 -0.84
C VAL A 200 3.66 -1.35 0.60
N HIS A 201 2.75 -1.58 1.54
CA HIS A 201 3.08 -1.81 2.95
C HIS A 201 3.21 -3.30 3.22
N ILE A 202 4.44 -3.74 3.49
CA ILE A 202 4.79 -5.15 3.67
C ILE A 202 4.97 -5.45 5.16
N TRP A 203 4.37 -6.55 5.62
CA TRP A 203 4.42 -7.00 7.01
C TRP A 203 5.83 -7.43 7.43
N THR A 204 6.32 -6.88 8.55
CA THR A 204 7.60 -7.25 9.18
C THR A 204 7.45 -8.03 10.48
N GLY A 205 6.23 -8.13 11.02
CA GLY A 205 5.98 -8.84 12.27
C GLY A 205 6.22 -10.35 12.17
N ALA A 206 6.13 -11.05 13.30
CA ALA A 206 6.40 -12.48 13.36
C ALA A 206 5.43 -13.28 12.47
N LYS A 207 5.96 -14.14 11.60
CA LYS A 207 5.16 -15.03 10.73
C LYS A 207 4.24 -15.99 11.51
N SER A 208 4.58 -16.31 12.76
CA SER A 208 3.73 -17.12 13.64
C SER A 208 2.39 -16.46 13.96
N LEU A 209 2.31 -15.14 13.83
CA LEU A 209 1.08 -14.36 13.99
C LEU A 209 0.24 -14.34 12.71
N LEU A 210 0.65 -15.00 11.63
CA LEU A 210 -0.12 -15.03 10.39
C LEU A 210 -0.94 -16.31 10.31
N LEU A 211 -2.21 -16.16 9.95
CA LEU A 211 -3.08 -17.28 9.60
C LEU A 211 -2.89 -17.60 8.12
N THR A 212 -2.55 -18.85 7.79
CA THR A 212 -2.49 -19.34 6.39
C THR A 212 -3.84 -19.08 5.72
N GLY A 213 -3.79 -18.28 4.65
CA GLY A 213 -4.95 -17.58 4.11
C GLY A 213 -6.10 -18.48 3.66
N THR A 214 -7.31 -18.10 4.06
CA THR A 214 -8.54 -18.42 3.33
C THR A 214 -8.52 -17.63 2.02
N SER A 215 -8.44 -18.34 0.90
CA SER A 215 -8.83 -17.80 -0.40
C SER A 215 -10.31 -17.42 -0.33
N TYR A 216 -10.63 -16.13 -0.45
CA TYR A 216 -12.00 -15.67 -0.67
C TYR A 216 -12.32 -15.68 -2.17
#